data_AF-A0A239JKF5-F1
#
_entry.id   AF-A0A239JKF5-F1
#
_cell.length_a   1.000
_cell.length_b   1.000
_cell.length_c   1.000
_cell.angle_alpha   90.00
_cell.angle_beta   90.00
_cell.angle_gamma   90.00
#
_symmetry.space_group_name_H-M   'P 1'
#
loop_
_entity.id
_entity.type
_entity.pdbx_description
1 polymer ?
#
loop_
_entity_poly.entity_id
_entity_poly.type
_entity_poly.pdbx_seq_one_letter_code
_entity_poly.pdbx_strand_id
1 'polypeptide(L)'
;MPQWLASRHRVTVLNVFTRSLHAPYSDADTVHENDRLAYISSIRRKEDEQLLKAIPGLAMVDLNMKDAPIRLHCEGGLVHSMESSAEDTAIPKIRKALAKLAAEPRAFHAVLLPLALGNHVDHRVVRDAGLAYLAESQPGLAYALYENLPASSEDRVEASDGLTPVVYPGKASDAAEWKRRVSQLYASQIEAADAEAIAARAVRLGGERVWGNAAWTAAGL
;
A
#
# COMPACT_ATOMS: atom_id res chain seq x y z
N MET A 1 6.33 -1.51 -9.62
CA MET A 1 5.79 -0.21 -10.15
C MET A 1 6.56 0.40 -11.33
N PRO A 2 7.90 0.64 -11.28
CA PRO A 2 8.61 1.33 -12.37
C PRO A 2 8.52 0.62 -13.72
N GLN A 3 8.50 -0.72 -13.69
CA GLN A 3 8.33 -1.56 -14.88
C GLN A 3 7.00 -1.30 -15.57
N TRP A 4 5.90 -1.16 -14.82
CA TRP A 4 4.59 -0.87 -15.40
C TRP A 4 4.55 0.49 -16.08
N LEU A 5 5.15 1.51 -15.46
CA LEU A 5 5.25 2.84 -16.06
C LEU A 5 6.13 2.82 -17.31
N ALA A 6 7.26 2.09 -17.28
CA ALA A 6 8.12 1.91 -18.46
C ALA A 6 7.40 1.18 -19.61
N SER A 7 6.53 0.23 -19.29
CA SER A 7 5.61 -0.45 -20.22
C SER A 7 4.38 0.39 -20.59
N ARG A 8 4.35 1.69 -20.23
CA ARG A 8 3.29 2.66 -20.53
C ARG A 8 1.93 2.35 -19.92
N HIS A 9 1.88 1.52 -18.87
CA HIS A 9 0.68 1.43 -18.07
C HIS A 9 0.45 2.73 -17.30
N ARG A 10 -0.82 3.05 -17.08
CA ARG A 10 -1.22 4.12 -16.15
C ARG A 10 -1.33 3.51 -14.76
N VAL A 11 -0.66 4.11 -13.79
CA VAL A 11 -0.68 3.64 -12.41
C VAL A 11 -1.32 4.73 -11.54
N THR A 12 -2.38 4.36 -10.83
CA THR A 12 -3.03 5.21 -9.83
C THR A 12 -2.95 4.54 -8.47
N VAL A 13 -2.41 5.23 -7.48
CA VAL A 13 -2.42 4.81 -6.09
C VAL A 13 -3.70 5.32 -5.44
N LEU A 14 -4.53 4.43 -4.91
CA LEU A 14 -5.64 4.79 -4.05
C LEU A 14 -5.16 4.80 -2.60
N ASN A 15 -4.82 5.98 -2.07
CA ASN A 15 -4.36 6.13 -0.71
C ASN A 15 -5.57 6.31 0.22
N VAL A 16 -5.79 5.34 1.10
CA VAL A 16 -7.02 5.25 1.90
C VAL A 16 -6.89 6.08 3.19
N PHE A 17 -5.87 5.80 3.98
CA PHE A 17 -5.71 6.33 5.35
C PHE A 17 -4.57 7.34 5.44
N THR A 18 -4.89 8.61 5.16
CA THR A 18 -3.92 9.72 5.12
C THR A 18 -4.02 10.67 6.31
N ARG A 19 -5.10 10.57 7.10
CA ARG A 19 -5.22 11.26 8.38
C ARG A 19 -4.67 10.37 9.50
N SER A 20 -3.58 10.77 10.14
CA SER A 20 -2.80 9.85 10.98
C SER A 20 -2.13 10.52 12.16
N LEU A 21 -1.95 9.75 13.23
CA LEU A 21 -1.10 10.07 14.37
C LEU A 21 0.25 9.34 14.36
N HIS A 22 0.53 8.58 13.28
CA HIS A 22 1.72 7.76 13.17
C HIS A 22 2.77 8.42 12.29
N ALA A 23 3.87 8.83 12.92
CA ALA A 23 5.09 9.33 12.28
C ALA A 23 6.27 9.15 13.24
N PRO A 24 6.74 7.90 13.44
CA PRO A 24 7.69 7.53 14.49
C PRO A 24 9.04 8.27 14.40
N TYR A 25 9.39 8.78 13.21
CA TYR A 25 10.67 9.46 12.96
C TYR A 25 10.50 10.96 12.67
N SER A 26 9.35 11.52 13.07
CA SER A 26 9.11 12.96 13.03
C SER A 26 9.36 13.61 14.39
N ASP A 27 9.40 14.94 14.40
CA ASP A 27 9.43 15.78 15.59
C ASP A 27 8.03 16.04 16.18
N ALA A 28 7.03 15.22 15.86
CA ALA A 28 5.64 15.45 16.27
C ALA A 28 5.41 15.47 17.78
N ASP A 29 6.32 14.91 18.59
CA ASP A 29 6.28 14.99 20.05
C ASP A 29 6.59 16.38 20.59
N THR A 30 7.15 17.28 19.76
CA THR A 30 7.36 18.70 20.11
C THR A 30 6.13 19.58 19.87
N VAL A 31 5.11 19.03 19.21
CA VAL A 31 3.88 19.73 18.83
C VAL A 31 2.82 19.51 19.90
N HIS A 32 1.99 20.53 20.14
CA HIS A 32 0.87 20.42 21.07
C HIS A 32 -0.11 19.31 20.62
N GLU A 33 -0.64 18.54 21.58
CA GLU A 33 -1.46 17.35 21.32
C GLU A 33 -2.62 17.61 20.33
N ASN A 34 -3.34 18.71 20.54
CA ASN A 34 -4.46 19.12 19.68
C ASN A 34 -4.07 19.37 18.21
N ASP A 35 -2.82 19.73 17.94
CA ASP A 35 -2.32 20.03 16.60
C ASP A 35 -1.60 18.84 15.96
N ARG A 36 -1.28 17.81 16.74
CA ARG A 36 -0.47 16.65 16.31
C ARG A 36 -1.05 15.94 15.10
N LEU A 37 -2.37 15.73 15.06
CA LEU A 37 -3.03 15.12 13.91
C LEU A 37 -2.83 15.94 12.64
N ALA A 38 -3.08 17.25 12.70
CA ALA A 38 -2.93 18.12 11.53
C ALA A 38 -1.47 18.17 11.08
N TYR A 39 -0.54 18.25 12.03
CA TYR A 39 0.89 18.28 11.79
C TYR A 39 1.39 17.01 11.08
N ILE A 40 1.15 15.83 11.66
CA ILE A 40 1.58 14.54 11.11
C ILE A 40 0.98 14.30 9.73
N SER A 41 -0.33 14.53 9.58
CA SER A 41 -0.99 14.40 8.27
C SER A 41 -0.40 15.35 7.22
N SER A 42 0.00 16.57 7.62
CA SER A 42 0.63 17.51 6.69
C SER A 42 2.03 17.07 6.26
N ILE A 43 2.82 16.46 7.16
CA ILE A 43 4.13 15.89 6.83
C ILE A 43 3.94 14.75 5.82
N ARG A 44 3.11 13.77 6.15
CA ARG A 44 2.87 12.60 5.30
C ARG A 44 2.32 12.98 3.92
N ARG A 45 1.47 14.01 3.86
CA ARG A 45 1.01 14.56 2.58
C ARG A 45 2.16 15.15 1.76
N LYS A 46 3.10 15.87 2.37
CA LYS A 46 4.27 16.39 1.65
C LYS A 46 5.15 15.26 1.13
N GLU A 47 5.27 14.16 1.88
CA GLU A 47 6.00 12.95 1.45
C GLU A 47 5.31 12.29 0.24
N ASP A 48 3.98 12.15 0.27
CA ASP A 48 3.20 11.68 -0.89
C ASP A 48 3.40 12.59 -2.12
N GLU A 49 3.41 13.91 -1.92
CA GLU A 49 3.70 14.88 -2.99
C GLU A 49 5.14 14.76 -3.53
N GLN A 50 6.12 14.42 -2.68
CA GLN A 50 7.50 14.14 -3.09
C GLN A 50 7.57 12.84 -3.91
N LEU A 51 6.85 11.79 -3.50
CA LEU A 51 6.75 10.55 -4.26
C LEU A 51 6.21 10.81 -5.68
N LEU A 52 5.11 11.56 -5.78
CA LEU A 52 4.51 11.90 -7.08
C LEU A 52 5.45 12.70 -7.98
N LYS A 53 6.26 13.60 -7.41
CA LYS A 53 7.30 14.33 -8.15
C LYS A 53 8.44 13.41 -8.59
N ALA A 54 8.81 12.44 -7.77
CA ALA A 54 9.90 11.51 -8.05
C ALA A 54 9.55 10.42 -9.08
N ILE A 55 8.25 10.14 -9.29
CA ILE A 55 7.78 9.08 -10.19
C ILE A 55 6.85 9.68 -11.27
N PRO A 56 7.40 10.14 -12.40
CA PRO A 56 6.59 10.66 -13.50
C PRO A 56 5.57 9.64 -14.01
N GLY A 57 4.33 10.09 -14.21
CA GLY A 57 3.22 9.26 -14.68
C GLY A 57 2.46 8.51 -13.59
N LEU A 58 2.91 8.57 -12.33
CA LEU A 58 2.15 8.11 -11.19
C LEU A 58 1.04 9.11 -10.85
N ALA A 59 -0.17 8.61 -10.66
CA ALA A 59 -1.28 9.37 -10.09
C ALA A 59 -1.60 8.87 -8.68
N MET A 60 -2.20 9.72 -7.86
CA MET A 60 -2.71 9.33 -6.55
C MET A 60 -4.10 9.93 -6.31
N VAL A 61 -4.98 9.12 -5.73
CA VAL A 61 -6.29 9.53 -5.22
C VAL A 61 -6.26 9.33 -3.72
N ASP A 62 -6.38 10.42 -2.97
CA ASP A 62 -6.44 10.42 -1.52
C ASP A 62 -7.90 10.40 -1.05
N LEU A 63 -8.26 9.42 -0.21
CA LEU A 63 -9.60 9.31 0.38
C LEU A 63 -9.77 10.12 1.67
N ASN A 64 -8.69 10.71 2.20
CA ASN A 64 -8.66 11.57 3.38
C ASN A 64 -9.28 10.91 4.62
N MET A 65 -9.04 9.61 4.80
CA MET A 65 -9.61 8.84 5.89
C MET A 65 -8.66 8.75 7.08
N LYS A 66 -9.24 8.65 8.27
CA LYS A 66 -8.54 8.44 9.54
C LYS A 66 -7.98 7.02 9.60
N ASP A 67 -6.71 6.90 9.97
CA ASP A 67 -6.07 5.64 10.30
C ASP A 67 -6.72 4.96 11.52
N ALA A 68 -6.35 3.69 11.75
CA ALA A 68 -6.94 2.86 12.78
C ALA A 68 -6.99 3.50 14.17
N PRO A 69 -5.91 4.06 14.75
CA PRO A 69 -5.95 4.64 16.10
C PRO A 69 -7.04 5.71 16.27
N ILE A 70 -7.19 6.60 15.30
CA ILE A 70 -8.16 7.70 15.38
C ILE A 70 -9.57 7.21 15.05
N ARG A 71 -9.70 6.34 14.05
CA ARG A 71 -11.00 5.88 13.53
C ARG A 71 -11.65 4.84 14.43
N LEU A 72 -10.85 3.97 15.02
CA LEU A 72 -11.28 2.88 15.91
C LEU A 72 -11.12 3.23 17.38
N HIS A 73 -10.60 4.43 17.71
CA HIS A 73 -10.37 4.89 19.07
C HIS A 73 -9.53 3.91 19.89
N CYS A 74 -8.42 3.45 19.30
CA CYS A 74 -7.51 2.48 19.90
C CYS A 74 -6.09 3.03 20.02
N GLU A 75 -5.28 2.38 20.85
CA GLU A 75 -3.85 2.67 20.93
C GLU A 75 -3.10 2.16 19.69
N GLY A 76 -2.06 2.89 19.28
CA GLY A 76 -1.26 2.54 18.09
C GLY A 76 -0.67 1.12 18.12
N GLY A 77 -0.32 0.59 19.29
CA GLY A 77 0.21 -0.77 19.42
C GLY A 77 -0.81 -1.88 19.17
N LEU A 78 -2.11 -1.59 19.27
CA LEU A 78 -3.18 -2.58 19.13
C LEU A 78 -3.57 -2.84 17.66
N VAL A 79 -3.16 -2.00 16.73
CA VAL A 79 -3.56 -2.09 15.31
C VAL A 79 -3.16 -3.42 14.65
N HIS A 80 -2.18 -4.13 15.20
CA HIS A 80 -1.73 -5.44 14.71
C HIS A 80 -2.52 -6.64 15.27
N SER A 81 -3.21 -6.46 16.41
CA SER A 81 -3.98 -7.53 17.08
C SER A 81 -5.48 -7.37 16.92
N MET A 82 -5.97 -6.23 16.43
CA MET A 82 -7.39 -5.97 16.23
C MET A 82 -7.96 -6.68 15.00
N GLU A 83 -9.01 -7.45 15.15
CA GLU A 83 -9.75 -8.02 14.02
C GLU A 83 -10.31 -6.95 13.07
N SER A 84 -10.32 -7.22 11.76
CA SER A 84 -11.05 -6.36 10.81
C SER A 84 -12.56 -6.55 11.01
N SER A 85 -13.31 -5.44 11.04
CA SER A 85 -14.77 -5.49 11.12
C SER A 85 -15.40 -5.35 9.74
N ALA A 86 -16.39 -6.19 9.42
CA ALA A 86 -17.20 -6.03 8.21
C ALA A 86 -18.03 -4.73 8.22
N GLU A 87 -18.22 -4.13 9.40
CA GLU A 87 -18.93 -2.87 9.60
C GLU A 87 -18.00 -1.64 9.60
N ASP A 88 -16.71 -1.84 9.29
CA ASP A 88 -15.76 -0.74 9.27
C ASP A 88 -16.22 0.36 8.31
N THR A 89 -16.40 1.57 8.85
CA THR A 89 -16.85 2.76 8.10
C THR A 89 -15.96 3.11 6.91
N ALA A 90 -14.75 2.54 6.83
CA ALA A 90 -13.86 2.65 5.70
C ALA A 90 -14.32 1.88 4.45
N ILE A 91 -14.90 0.70 4.64
CA ILE A 91 -15.30 -0.22 3.57
C ILE A 91 -16.20 0.46 2.51
N PRO A 92 -17.32 1.11 2.86
CA PRO A 92 -18.18 1.74 1.85
C PRO A 92 -17.47 2.86 1.07
N LYS A 93 -16.50 3.56 1.68
CA LYS A 93 -15.73 4.62 1.02
C LYS A 93 -14.74 4.04 0.01
N ILE A 94 -14.04 2.97 0.38
CA ILE A 94 -13.13 2.23 -0.52
C ILE A 94 -13.92 1.69 -1.72
N ARG A 95 -15.04 1.00 -1.46
CA ARG A 95 -15.91 0.46 -2.51
C ARG A 95 -16.44 1.54 -3.44
N LYS A 96 -16.87 2.68 -2.90
CA LYS A 96 -17.33 3.84 -3.70
C LYS A 96 -16.21 4.40 -4.57
N ALA A 97 -14.99 4.48 -4.05
CA ALA A 97 -13.84 4.97 -4.82
C ALA A 97 -13.47 4.02 -5.97
N LEU A 98 -13.45 2.71 -5.71
CA LEU A 98 -13.23 1.70 -6.74
C LEU A 98 -14.32 1.75 -7.81
N ALA A 99 -15.60 1.82 -7.41
CA ALA A 99 -16.72 1.95 -8.34
C ALA A 99 -16.62 3.20 -9.21
N LYS A 100 -16.20 4.34 -8.64
CA LYS A 100 -15.96 5.58 -9.39
C LYS A 100 -14.86 5.38 -10.44
N LEU A 101 -13.72 4.82 -10.04
CA LEU A 101 -12.58 4.56 -10.93
C LEU A 101 -12.92 3.55 -12.03
N ALA A 102 -13.75 2.54 -11.74
CA ALA A 102 -14.21 1.55 -12.71
C ALA A 102 -15.19 2.14 -13.74
N ALA A 103 -15.90 3.21 -13.38
CA ALA A 103 -16.83 3.91 -14.27
C ALA A 103 -16.16 4.99 -15.14
N GLU A 104 -14.87 5.29 -14.93
CA GLU A 104 -14.17 6.27 -15.76
C GLU A 104 -13.95 5.75 -17.18
N PRO A 105 -13.89 6.62 -18.22
CA PRO A 105 -13.64 6.21 -19.61
C PRO A 105 -12.33 5.44 -19.82
N ARG A 106 -11.42 5.52 -18.85
CA ARG A 106 -10.18 4.76 -18.79
C ARG A 106 -10.09 4.03 -17.46
N ALA A 107 -11.03 3.12 -17.25
CA ALA A 107 -11.12 2.23 -16.11
C ALA A 107 -9.80 1.46 -15.90
N PHE A 108 -9.56 1.04 -14.65
CA PHE A 108 -8.43 0.16 -14.34
C PHE A 108 -8.71 -1.26 -14.85
N HIS A 109 -7.66 -1.93 -15.33
CA HIS A 109 -7.74 -3.30 -15.84
C HIS A 109 -7.18 -4.32 -14.85
N ALA A 110 -6.54 -3.84 -13.78
CA ALA A 110 -5.99 -4.65 -12.73
C ALA A 110 -5.93 -3.88 -11.41
N VAL A 111 -5.95 -4.60 -10.29
CA VAL A 111 -5.85 -4.02 -8.95
C VAL A 111 -4.76 -4.70 -8.14
N LEU A 112 -3.94 -3.90 -7.47
CA LEU A 112 -2.94 -4.36 -6.53
C LEU A 112 -3.37 -3.99 -5.11
N LEU A 113 -3.53 -4.99 -4.23
CA LEU A 113 -4.00 -4.83 -2.84
C LEU A 113 -2.92 -5.26 -1.85
N PRO A 114 -2.90 -4.75 -0.62
CA PRO A 114 -1.95 -5.24 0.38
C PRO A 114 -2.24 -6.72 0.68
N LEU A 115 -1.19 -7.52 0.81
CA LEU A 115 -1.32 -8.87 1.38
C LEU A 115 -1.77 -8.83 2.85
N ALA A 116 -1.50 -7.70 3.52
CA ALA A 116 -1.67 -7.47 4.95
C ALA A 116 -0.76 -8.36 5.81
N LEU A 117 0.47 -8.61 5.32
CA LEU A 117 1.52 -9.25 6.11
C LEU A 117 1.85 -8.36 7.33
N GLY A 118 1.96 -8.96 8.51
CA GLY A 118 2.12 -8.23 9.76
C GLY A 118 0.81 -7.82 10.43
N ASN A 119 -0.36 -8.22 9.90
CA ASN A 119 -1.64 -8.15 10.61
C ASN A 119 -2.13 -6.73 10.98
N HIS A 120 -1.66 -5.68 10.30
CA HIS A 120 -2.18 -4.33 10.54
C HIS A 120 -3.65 -4.22 10.06
N VAL A 121 -4.54 -3.78 10.94
CA VAL A 121 -5.99 -3.74 10.69
C VAL A 121 -6.36 -2.92 9.46
N ASP A 122 -5.74 -1.75 9.25
CA ASP A 122 -5.99 -0.93 8.05
C ASP A 122 -5.65 -1.67 6.76
N HIS A 123 -4.56 -2.45 6.72
CA HIS A 123 -4.21 -3.24 5.53
C HIS A 123 -5.23 -4.35 5.27
N ARG A 124 -5.69 -5.04 6.33
CA ARG A 124 -6.76 -6.05 6.21
C ARG A 124 -8.05 -5.44 5.70
N VAL A 125 -8.48 -4.31 6.27
CA VAL A 125 -9.69 -3.61 5.82
C VAL A 125 -9.61 -3.21 4.35
N VAL A 126 -8.48 -2.69 3.87
CA VAL A 126 -8.29 -2.38 2.44
C VAL A 126 -8.32 -3.63 1.57
N ARG A 127 -7.59 -4.68 1.96
CA ARG A 127 -7.55 -5.95 1.24
C ARG A 127 -8.95 -6.56 1.13
N ASP A 128 -9.62 -6.73 2.26
CA ASP A 128 -10.89 -7.43 2.36
C ASP A 128 -11.99 -6.64 1.63
N ALA A 129 -12.02 -5.30 1.78
CA ALA A 129 -12.96 -4.45 1.03
C ALA A 129 -12.72 -4.48 -0.49
N GLY A 130 -11.45 -4.48 -0.90
CA GLY A 130 -11.04 -4.57 -2.30
C GLY A 130 -11.41 -5.91 -2.91
N LEU A 131 -11.08 -7.01 -2.24
CA LEU A 131 -11.42 -8.37 -2.71
C LEU A 131 -12.92 -8.58 -2.80
N ALA A 132 -13.69 -8.14 -1.80
CA ALA A 132 -15.15 -8.21 -1.84
C ALA A 132 -15.72 -7.42 -3.03
N TYR A 133 -15.24 -6.20 -3.26
CA TYR A 133 -15.63 -5.40 -4.42
C TYR A 133 -15.31 -6.11 -5.74
N LEU A 134 -14.12 -6.68 -5.88
CA LEU A 134 -13.70 -7.38 -7.10
C LEU A 134 -14.55 -8.62 -7.35
N ALA A 135 -14.83 -9.42 -6.31
CA ALA A 135 -15.68 -10.61 -6.43
C ALA A 135 -17.11 -10.26 -6.84
N GLU A 136 -17.69 -9.21 -6.27
CA GLU A 136 -19.10 -8.85 -6.46
C GLU A 136 -19.34 -8.02 -7.73
N SER A 137 -18.43 -7.09 -8.05
CA SER A 137 -18.66 -6.04 -9.06
C SER A 137 -17.74 -6.11 -10.27
N GLN A 138 -16.61 -6.83 -10.19
CA GLN A 138 -15.63 -6.96 -11.28
C GLN A 138 -15.13 -8.42 -11.41
N PRO A 139 -16.04 -9.40 -11.53
CA PRO A 139 -15.64 -10.80 -11.56
C PRO A 139 -14.70 -11.07 -12.74
N GLY A 140 -13.58 -11.74 -12.46
CA GLY A 140 -12.56 -12.08 -13.46
C GLY A 140 -11.52 -10.97 -13.73
N LEU A 141 -11.61 -9.81 -13.08
CA LEU A 141 -10.57 -8.79 -13.19
C LEU A 141 -9.23 -9.32 -12.63
N ALA A 142 -8.13 -8.94 -13.27
CA ALA A 142 -6.79 -9.21 -12.77
C ALA A 142 -6.58 -8.54 -11.41
N TYR A 143 -6.11 -9.29 -10.41
CA TYR A 143 -5.65 -8.69 -9.17
C TYR A 143 -4.49 -9.46 -8.57
N ALA A 144 -3.69 -8.76 -7.78
CA ALA A 144 -2.63 -9.34 -7.00
C ALA A 144 -2.51 -8.72 -5.61
N LEU A 145 -1.89 -9.46 -4.69
CA LEU A 145 -1.55 -9.03 -3.35
C LEU A 145 -0.06 -8.72 -3.24
N TYR A 146 0.35 -7.56 -2.73
CA TYR A 146 1.77 -7.22 -2.56
C TYR A 146 2.28 -7.43 -1.13
N GLU A 147 3.56 -7.79 -0.98
CA GLU A 147 4.22 -7.85 0.33
C GLU A 147 4.25 -6.47 1.00
N ASN A 148 3.72 -6.37 2.23
CA ASN A 148 3.93 -5.19 3.06
C ASN A 148 5.38 -5.20 3.56
N LEU A 149 6.13 -4.14 3.24
CA LEU A 149 7.52 -3.96 3.65
C LEU A 149 7.65 -2.70 4.52
N PRO A 150 8.57 -2.68 5.51
CA PRO A 150 9.45 -3.78 5.91
C PRO A 150 8.66 -4.94 6.55
N ALA A 151 8.93 -6.18 6.14
CA ALA A 151 8.28 -7.35 6.73
C ALA A 151 8.98 -7.70 8.04
N SER A 152 8.23 -7.77 9.14
CA SER A 152 8.78 -8.18 10.45
C SER A 152 9.00 -9.68 10.57
N SER A 153 8.41 -10.48 9.69
CA SER A 153 8.60 -11.94 9.64
C SER A 153 9.18 -12.36 8.29
N GLU A 154 10.44 -12.81 8.34
CA GLU A 154 11.02 -13.56 7.24
C GLU A 154 10.32 -14.93 7.18
N ASP A 155 9.80 -15.28 5.99
CA ASP A 155 9.69 -16.66 5.49
C ASP A 155 8.42 -17.50 5.61
N ARG A 156 7.25 -16.98 6.00
CA ARG A 156 6.00 -17.76 5.82
C ARG A 156 4.82 -16.93 5.34
N VAL A 157 4.85 -16.54 4.07
CA VAL A 157 3.60 -16.30 3.35
C VAL A 157 3.13 -17.64 2.82
N GLU A 158 2.21 -18.28 3.53
CA GLU A 158 1.48 -19.42 2.97
C GLU A 158 0.74 -18.94 1.71
N ALA A 159 0.76 -19.77 0.67
CA ALA A 159 0.06 -19.45 -0.57
C ALA A 159 -1.41 -19.18 -0.22
N SER A 160 -1.86 -17.95 -0.42
CA SER A 160 -3.29 -17.64 -0.35
C SER A 160 -3.99 -18.50 -1.40
N ASP A 161 -5.02 -19.24 -1.00
CA ASP A 161 -5.74 -20.15 -1.89
C ASP A 161 -6.08 -19.47 -3.23
N GLY A 162 -5.68 -20.11 -4.33
CA GLY A 162 -5.95 -19.63 -5.70
C GLY A 162 -5.04 -18.50 -6.21
N LEU A 163 -4.04 -18.03 -5.43
CA LEU A 163 -3.06 -17.05 -5.90
C LEU A 163 -1.69 -17.67 -6.16
N THR A 164 -1.04 -17.22 -7.24
CA THR A 164 0.29 -17.69 -7.65
C THR A 164 1.33 -16.61 -7.36
N PRO A 165 2.47 -16.93 -6.71
CA PRO A 165 3.53 -15.97 -6.51
C PRO A 165 4.18 -15.59 -7.85
N VAL A 166 4.29 -14.29 -8.12
CA VAL A 166 4.95 -13.70 -9.28
C VAL A 166 6.04 -12.75 -8.77
N VAL A 167 7.25 -12.88 -9.31
CA VAL A 167 8.36 -11.98 -9.01
C VAL A 167 8.58 -11.09 -10.23
N TYR A 168 8.52 -9.78 -10.03
CA TYR A 168 8.85 -8.78 -11.04
C TYR A 168 10.34 -8.52 -11.05
N PRO A 169 11.07 -9.02 -12.05
CA PRO A 169 12.52 -8.97 -12.06
C PRO A 169 12.97 -7.53 -12.25
N GLY A 170 13.74 -6.99 -11.31
CA GLY A 170 14.55 -5.80 -11.54
C GLY A 170 16.01 -6.21 -11.72
N LYS A 171 16.81 -5.41 -12.41
CA LYS A 171 18.27 -5.54 -12.24
C LYS A 171 18.56 -5.34 -10.75
N ALA A 172 19.19 -6.31 -10.11
CA ALA A 172 19.27 -6.36 -8.64
C ALA A 172 19.85 -5.08 -8.02
N SER A 173 20.91 -4.50 -8.62
CA SER A 173 21.48 -3.21 -8.23
C SER A 173 20.48 -2.06 -8.34
N ASP A 174 19.81 -1.98 -9.48
CA ASP A 174 18.91 -0.88 -9.83
C ASP A 174 17.62 -0.96 -8.99
N ALA A 175 17.13 -2.17 -8.73
CA ALA A 175 15.98 -2.43 -7.88
C ALA A 175 16.26 -2.04 -6.42
N ALA A 176 17.43 -2.42 -5.89
CA ALA A 176 17.86 -2.08 -4.54
C ALA A 176 18.03 -0.57 -4.36
N GLU A 177 18.76 0.09 -5.26
CA GLU A 177 18.97 1.53 -5.22
C GLU A 177 17.65 2.29 -5.34
N TRP A 178 16.81 1.89 -6.30
CA TRP A 178 15.48 2.45 -6.49
C TRP A 178 14.64 2.34 -5.22
N LYS A 179 14.56 1.13 -4.64
CA LYS A 179 13.80 0.87 -3.42
C LYS A 179 14.27 1.72 -2.25
N ARG A 180 15.58 1.73 -2.00
CA ARG A 180 16.17 2.56 -0.95
C ARG A 180 15.78 4.03 -1.12
N ARG A 181 16.00 4.59 -2.31
CA ARG A 181 15.73 5.99 -2.62
C ARG A 181 14.25 6.35 -2.46
N VAL A 182 13.34 5.52 -2.97
CA VAL A 182 11.90 5.81 -2.92
C VAL A 182 11.35 5.65 -1.50
N SER A 183 11.78 4.63 -0.76
CA SER A 183 11.35 4.45 0.64
C SER A 183 11.79 5.62 1.53
N GLN A 184 12.97 6.20 1.29
CA GLN A 184 13.48 7.36 2.02
C GLN A 184 12.69 8.66 1.77
N LEU A 185 11.80 8.71 0.77
CA LEU A 185 10.89 9.85 0.60
C LEU A 185 9.87 9.96 1.74
N TYR A 186 9.67 8.88 2.49
CA TYR A 186 8.80 8.81 3.66
C TYR A 186 9.61 8.89 4.97
N ALA A 187 10.44 9.93 5.10
CA ALA A 187 11.40 10.07 6.20
C ALA A 187 10.75 10.11 7.60
N SER A 188 9.47 10.48 7.71
CA SER A 188 8.72 10.43 8.96
C SER A 188 8.29 9.01 9.36
N GLN A 189 8.36 8.06 8.43
CA GLN A 189 7.87 6.68 8.57
C GLN A 189 8.98 5.63 8.45
N ILE A 190 10.07 5.93 7.74
CA ILE A 190 11.13 4.99 7.35
C ILE A 190 12.49 5.58 7.74
N GLU A 191 13.23 4.88 8.58
CA GLU A 191 14.64 5.18 8.85
C GLU A 191 15.56 4.59 7.79
N ALA A 192 16.83 5.00 7.81
CA ALA A 192 17.84 4.47 6.89
C ALA A 192 17.99 2.94 6.98
N ALA A 193 17.87 2.37 8.19
CA ALA A 193 17.93 0.94 8.41
C ALA A 193 16.75 0.20 7.77
N ASP A 194 15.53 0.75 7.87
CA ASP A 194 14.35 0.19 7.21
C ASP A 194 14.48 0.22 5.69
N ALA A 195 14.93 1.35 5.14
CA ALA A 195 15.17 1.50 3.70
C ALA A 195 16.20 0.47 3.20
N GLU A 196 17.24 0.19 3.98
CA GLU A 196 18.23 -0.85 3.66
C GLU A 196 17.63 -2.25 3.73
N ALA A 197 16.82 -2.55 4.75
CA ALA A 197 16.12 -3.83 4.87
C ALA A 197 15.18 -4.09 3.66
N ILE A 198 14.45 -3.06 3.22
CA ILE A 198 13.60 -3.10 2.02
C ILE A 198 14.43 -3.37 0.77
N ALA A 199 15.56 -2.67 0.61
CA ALA A 199 16.46 -2.85 -0.53
C ALA A 199 17.07 -4.26 -0.55
N ALA A 200 17.56 -4.74 0.59
CA ALA A 200 18.11 -6.08 0.74
C ALA A 200 17.07 -7.17 0.43
N ARG A 201 15.81 -6.97 0.82
CA ARG A 201 14.71 -7.88 0.48
C ARG A 201 14.50 -7.97 -1.04
N ALA A 202 14.53 -6.84 -1.75
CA ALA A 202 14.42 -6.81 -3.20
C ALA A 202 15.57 -7.57 -3.89
N VAL A 203 16.80 -7.45 -3.36
CA VAL A 203 17.96 -8.23 -3.86
C VAL A 203 17.74 -9.73 -3.64
N ARG A 204 17.36 -10.15 -2.42
CA ARG A 204 17.16 -11.58 -2.08
C ARG A 204 16.10 -12.23 -2.97
N LEU A 205 15.02 -11.52 -3.29
CA LEU A 205 13.96 -12.01 -4.16
C LEU A 205 14.27 -11.87 -5.65
N GLY A 206 15.29 -11.09 -6.03
CA GLY A 206 15.54 -10.70 -7.43
C GLY A 206 14.53 -9.69 -7.99
N GLY A 207 13.76 -9.00 -7.13
CA GLY A 207 12.67 -8.12 -7.55
C GLY A 207 11.63 -7.83 -6.48
N GLU A 208 10.42 -7.47 -6.93
CA GLU A 208 9.23 -7.34 -6.08
C GLU A 208 8.35 -8.58 -6.23
N ARG A 209 7.89 -9.18 -5.11
CA ARG A 209 6.96 -10.32 -5.14
C ARG A 209 5.53 -9.86 -4.91
N VAL A 210 4.62 -10.42 -5.70
CA VAL A 210 3.16 -10.33 -5.51
C VAL A 210 2.54 -11.72 -5.62
N TRP A 211 1.28 -11.87 -5.19
CA TRP A 211 0.48 -13.08 -5.38
C TRP A 211 -0.70 -12.74 -6.28
N GLY A 212 -0.63 -13.15 -7.54
CA GLY A 212 -1.64 -12.84 -8.56
C GLY A 212 -2.67 -13.94 -8.72
N ASN A 213 -3.91 -13.56 -9.04
CA ASN A 213 -4.92 -14.50 -9.51
C ASN A 213 -4.60 -14.99 -10.94
N ALA A 214 -5.39 -15.93 -11.46
CA ALA A 214 -5.18 -16.47 -12.81
C ALA A 214 -5.25 -15.40 -13.92
N ALA A 215 -6.12 -14.40 -13.79
CA ALA A 215 -6.23 -13.31 -14.76
C ALA A 215 -4.99 -12.41 -14.75
N TRP A 216 -4.41 -12.17 -13.58
CA TRP A 216 -3.17 -11.42 -13.40
C TRP A 216 -1.99 -12.11 -14.08
N THR A 217 -1.80 -13.41 -13.82
CA THR A 217 -0.70 -14.18 -14.43
C THR A 217 -0.86 -14.31 -15.95
N ALA A 218 -2.09 -14.50 -16.44
CA ALA A 218 -2.38 -14.57 -17.88
C ALA A 218 -2.13 -13.26 -18.62
N ALA A 219 -2.36 -12.12 -17.96
CA ALA A 219 -2.17 -10.80 -18.55
C ALA A 219 -0.68 -10.41 -18.70
N GLY A 220 0.25 -11.17 -18.09
CA GLY A 220 1.67 -10.80 -18.03
C GLY A 220 1.91 -9.45 -17.36
N LEU A 221 0.97 -9.06 -16.49
CA LEU A 221 1.08 -7.87 -15.65
C LEU A 221 2.11 -8.09 -14.58
#